data_AF-A0A250I9T4-F1
#
_entry.id   AF-A0A250I9T4-F1
#
_cell.length_a   1.000
_cell.length_b   1.000
_cell.length_c   1.000
_cell.angle_alpha   90.00
_cell.angle_beta   90.00
_cell.angle_gamma   90.00
#
_symmetry.space_group_name_H-M   'P 1'
#
loop_
_entity.id
_entity.type
_entity.pdbx_description
1 polymer ?
#
loop_
_entity_poly.entity_id
_entity_poly.type
_entity_poly.pdbx_seq_one_letter_code
_entity_poly.pdbx_strand_id
1 'polypeptide(L)'
;MTTELKNQVRQQDASVLAQGYSPAIRAMEVVSILAFVGLETALVWRLWGNPHVGPWLVLSAVILGYLAADFVSGLVHWMGDTWGSTDMPVLGKAFIRPFREHHVDEKAITRHDFVETNGNNCLVSLPVALLALLVPHSSASWVFLSTFLGAMIFWVMATNQFHKWSHTDAPPAIIGFLQRVHLILPPDHHRVHHTSPYDKYYCITVGWMNKPLALIGFFSGMERLITWVTGALPRKDDIGTEAALELVQAQEQAEPSEALAESATPVSQA
;
A
#
# COMPACT_ATOMS: atom_id res chain seq x y z
N MET A 1 35.39 6.21 -16.61
CA MET A 1 35.38 6.50 -15.16
C MET A 1 33.94 6.50 -14.72
N THR A 2 33.49 5.36 -14.21
CA THR A 2 32.14 5.12 -13.70
C THR A 2 32.05 5.70 -12.31
N THR A 3 31.22 6.72 -12.13
CA THR A 3 30.91 7.29 -10.81
C THR A 3 29.95 6.31 -10.12
N GLU A 4 30.50 5.30 -9.46
CA GLU A 4 29.73 4.49 -8.50
C GLU A 4 29.23 5.41 -7.38
N LEU A 5 27.91 5.53 -7.25
CA LEU A 5 27.27 6.17 -6.11
C LEU A 5 27.68 5.42 -4.83
N LYS A 6 28.55 6.05 -4.04
CA LYS A 6 29.01 5.60 -2.72
C LYS A 6 27.93 5.73 -1.63
N ASN A 7 26.68 5.39 -1.92
CA ASN A 7 25.70 5.12 -0.88
C ASN A 7 25.40 3.63 -0.89
N GLN A 8 26.26 2.88 -0.21
CA GLN A 8 25.88 1.55 0.27
C GLN A 8 24.74 1.77 1.25
N VAL A 9 23.51 1.51 0.81
CA VAL A 9 22.37 1.36 1.71
C VAL A 9 22.78 0.32 2.75
N ARG A 10 22.88 0.76 4.00
CA ARG A 10 23.22 -0.10 5.13
C ARG A 10 22.05 -1.06 5.34
N GLN A 11 22.09 -2.21 4.67
CA GLN A 11 21.25 -3.35 5.03
C GLN A 11 21.52 -3.68 6.49
N GLN A 12 20.54 -3.48 7.37
CA GLN A 12 20.63 -4.09 8.68
C GLN A 12 20.45 -5.58 8.48
N ASP A 13 21.42 -6.34 8.97
CA ASP A 13 21.41 -7.80 8.98
C ASP A 13 20.04 -8.30 9.48
N ALA A 14 19.46 -9.32 8.84
CA ALA A 14 18.21 -9.95 9.26
C ALA A 14 18.24 -10.35 10.75
N SER A 15 19.44 -10.62 11.28
CA SER A 15 19.67 -10.87 12.71
C SER A 15 19.39 -9.64 13.61
N VAL A 16 19.56 -8.41 13.11
CA VAL A 16 19.31 -7.14 13.81
C VAL A 16 17.83 -6.77 13.76
N LEU A 17 17.12 -7.10 12.67
CA LEU A 17 15.66 -6.96 12.61
C LEU A 17 14.95 -7.94 13.56
N ALA A 18 15.44 -9.18 13.63
CA ALA A 18 14.97 -10.18 14.59
C ALA A 18 15.19 -9.76 16.05
N GLN A 19 16.23 -8.97 16.37
CA GLN A 19 16.43 -8.39 17.71
C GLN A 19 15.36 -7.36 18.10
N GLY A 20 14.65 -6.78 17.12
CA GLY A 20 13.53 -5.85 17.35
C GLY A 20 12.19 -6.54 17.59
N TYR A 21 12.02 -7.78 17.14
CA TYR A 21 10.77 -8.53 17.28
C TYR A 21 10.64 -9.14 18.67
N SER A 22 10.04 -8.37 19.58
CA SER A 22 9.87 -8.76 20.98
C SER A 22 8.60 -9.58 21.21
N PRO A 23 8.55 -10.41 22.28
CA PRO A 23 7.31 -11.06 22.71
C PRO A 23 6.14 -10.10 22.94
N ALA A 24 6.44 -8.84 23.30
CA ALA A 24 5.43 -7.79 23.49
C ALA A 24 4.81 -7.34 22.15
N ILE A 25 5.62 -7.18 21.10
CA ILE A 25 5.13 -6.90 19.73
C ILE A 25 4.29 -8.06 19.25
N ARG A 26 4.77 -9.29 19.42
CA ARG A 26 4.01 -10.50 19.07
C ARG A 26 2.65 -10.54 19.76
N ALA A 27 2.62 -10.29 21.07
CA ALA A 27 1.37 -10.28 21.83
C ALA A 27 0.42 -9.18 21.34
N MET A 28 0.94 -7.99 21.05
CA MET A 28 0.17 -6.88 20.49
C MET A 28 -0.44 -7.25 19.12
N GLU A 29 0.32 -7.86 18.22
CA GLU A 29 -0.17 -8.31 16.91
C GLU A 29 -1.26 -9.37 17.04
N VAL A 30 -1.08 -10.37 17.92
CA VAL A 30 -2.10 -11.39 18.19
C VAL A 30 -3.38 -10.75 18.74
N VAL A 31 -3.27 -9.87 19.73
CA VAL A 31 -4.41 -9.15 20.30
C VAL A 31 -5.11 -8.31 19.23
N SER A 32 -4.34 -7.66 18.36
CA SER A 32 -4.86 -6.84 17.26
C SER A 32 -5.64 -7.67 16.24
N ILE A 33 -5.13 -8.84 15.87
CA ILE A 33 -5.83 -9.78 14.98
C ILE A 33 -7.13 -10.27 15.63
N LEU A 34 -7.09 -10.66 16.90
CA LEU A 34 -8.28 -11.14 17.61
C LEU A 34 -9.34 -10.02 17.75
N ALA A 35 -8.92 -8.80 18.09
CA ALA A 35 -9.79 -7.65 18.17
C ALA A 35 -10.39 -7.30 16.81
N PHE A 36 -9.59 -7.30 15.74
CA PHE A 36 -10.03 -7.05 14.37
C PHE A 36 -11.10 -8.06 13.94
N VAL A 37 -10.83 -9.37 14.09
CA VAL A 37 -11.78 -10.43 13.76
C VAL A 37 -13.05 -10.31 14.61
N GLY A 38 -12.91 -9.98 15.90
CA GLY A 38 -14.05 -9.74 16.79
C GLY A 38 -14.93 -8.58 16.33
N LEU A 39 -14.32 -7.46 15.94
CA LEU A 39 -15.05 -6.27 15.47
C LEU A 39 -15.70 -6.50 14.10
N GLU A 40 -15.02 -7.15 13.15
CA GLU A 40 -15.60 -7.53 11.86
C GLU A 40 -16.78 -8.49 12.04
N THR A 41 -16.64 -9.49 12.93
CA THR A 41 -17.73 -10.42 13.25
C THR A 41 -18.90 -9.69 13.90
N ALA A 42 -18.63 -8.76 14.82
CA ALA A 42 -19.66 -7.94 15.45
C ALA A 42 -20.38 -7.03 14.44
N LEU A 43 -19.65 -6.50 13.44
CA LEU A 43 -20.22 -5.71 12.37
C LEU A 43 -21.14 -6.56 11.48
N VAL A 44 -20.67 -7.73 11.04
CA VAL A 44 -21.50 -8.68 10.27
C VAL A 44 -22.76 -9.05 11.04
N TRP A 45 -22.64 -9.33 12.35
CA TRP A 45 -23.78 -9.60 13.22
C TRP A 45 -24.75 -8.41 13.31
N ARG A 46 -24.24 -7.18 13.44
CA ARG A 46 -25.06 -5.96 13.51
C ARG A 46 -25.80 -5.67 12.20
N LEU A 47 -25.22 -6.05 11.07
CA LEU A 47 -25.84 -5.92 9.75
C LEU A 47 -26.78 -7.09 9.42
N TRP A 48 -26.64 -8.22 10.11
CA TRP A 48 -27.47 -9.40 9.87
C TRP A 48 -28.95 -9.10 10.14
N GLY A 49 -29.80 -9.34 9.14
CA GLY A 49 -31.24 -9.09 9.23
C GLY A 49 -31.64 -7.61 9.19
N ASN A 50 -30.70 -6.68 8.99
CA ASN A 50 -31.03 -5.27 8.79
C ASN A 50 -31.82 -5.10 7.47
N PRO A 51 -33.02 -4.49 7.47
CA PRO A 51 -33.89 -4.41 6.29
C PRO A 51 -33.31 -3.57 5.16
N HIS A 52 -32.29 -2.76 5.42
CA HIS A 52 -31.59 -1.97 4.40
C HIS A 52 -30.45 -2.73 3.72
N VAL A 53 -30.09 -3.92 4.20
CA VAL A 53 -29.09 -4.77 3.53
C VAL A 53 -29.71 -5.41 2.30
N GLY A 54 -29.14 -5.12 1.14
CA GLY A 54 -29.48 -5.75 -0.13
C GLY A 54 -28.23 -6.27 -0.84
N PRO A 55 -28.36 -7.29 -1.72
CA PRO A 55 -27.21 -7.93 -2.35
C PRO A 55 -26.37 -6.96 -3.19
N TRP A 56 -27.01 -6.03 -3.90
CA TRP A 56 -26.31 -5.02 -4.72
C TRP A 56 -25.59 -3.96 -3.88
N LEU A 57 -26.16 -3.62 -2.72
CA LEU A 57 -25.52 -2.71 -1.76
C LEU A 57 -24.24 -3.37 -1.22
N VAL A 58 -24.34 -4.63 -0.77
CA VAL A 58 -23.18 -5.37 -0.26
C VAL A 58 -22.14 -5.55 -1.34
N LEU A 59 -22.53 -5.99 -2.54
CA LEU A 59 -21.61 -6.18 -3.65
C LEU A 59 -20.85 -4.89 -4.01
N SER A 60 -21.59 -3.78 -4.16
CA SER A 60 -20.97 -2.49 -4.49
C SER A 60 -20.07 -1.98 -3.36
N ALA A 61 -20.49 -2.11 -2.10
CA ALA A 61 -19.69 -1.74 -0.94
C ALA A 61 -18.39 -2.56 -0.84
N VAL A 62 -18.44 -3.86 -1.13
CA VAL A 62 -17.26 -4.75 -1.12
C VAL A 62 -16.29 -4.41 -2.24
N ILE A 63 -16.78 -4.18 -3.47
CA ILE A 63 -15.94 -3.80 -4.62
C ILE A 63 -15.32 -2.42 -4.40
N LEU A 64 -16.11 -1.44 -3.96
CA LEU A 64 -15.59 -0.10 -3.67
C LEU A 64 -14.62 -0.12 -2.49
N GLY A 65 -14.89 -0.94 -1.47
CA GLY A 65 -13.96 -1.18 -0.37
C GLY A 65 -12.64 -1.78 -0.86
N TYR A 66 -12.66 -2.66 -1.86
CA TYR A 66 -11.46 -3.23 -2.46
C TYR A 66 -10.61 -2.18 -3.18
N LEU A 67 -11.26 -1.35 -4.02
CA LEU A 67 -10.62 -0.22 -4.70
C LEU A 67 -10.06 0.81 -3.71
N ALA A 68 -10.82 1.10 -2.65
CA ALA A 68 -10.39 2.01 -1.59
C ALA A 68 -9.18 1.45 -0.83
N ALA A 69 -9.18 0.15 -0.50
CA ALA A 69 -8.02 -0.50 0.12
C ALA A 69 -6.79 -0.47 -0.79
N ASP A 70 -6.96 -0.69 -2.10
CA ASP A 70 -5.87 -0.56 -3.07
C ASP A 70 -5.31 0.87 -3.11
N PHE A 71 -6.18 1.89 -3.19
CA PHE A 71 -5.78 3.29 -3.12
C PHE A 71 -5.07 3.64 -1.80
N VAL A 72 -5.67 3.29 -0.66
CA VAL A 72 -5.12 3.56 0.68
C VAL A 72 -3.77 2.88 0.85
N SER A 73 -3.62 1.64 0.37
CA SER A 73 -2.32 0.95 0.39
C SER A 73 -1.25 1.76 -0.35
N GLY A 74 -1.59 2.30 -1.52
CA GLY A 74 -0.68 3.13 -2.29
C GLY A 74 -0.36 4.47 -1.64
N LEU A 75 -1.35 5.10 -1.00
CA LEU A 75 -1.12 6.35 -0.26
C LEU A 75 -0.15 6.14 0.91
N VAL A 76 -0.37 5.09 1.71
CA VAL A 76 0.48 4.76 2.87
C VAL A 76 1.88 4.36 2.41
N HIS A 77 1.98 3.55 1.35
CA HIS A 77 3.25 3.12 0.78
C HIS A 77 4.06 4.30 0.24
N TRP A 78 3.45 5.16 -0.58
CA TRP A 78 4.05 6.41 -1.04
C TRP A 78 4.52 7.29 0.12
N MET A 79 3.72 7.41 1.20
CA MET A 79 4.15 8.18 2.37
C MET A 79 5.41 7.63 3.02
N GLY A 80 5.51 6.30 3.17
CA GLY A 80 6.66 5.62 3.76
C GLY A 80 7.92 5.70 2.90
N ASP A 81 7.77 5.62 1.58
CA ASP A 81 8.91 5.71 0.65
C ASP A 81 9.40 7.15 0.53
N THR A 82 8.47 8.10 0.41
CA THR A 82 8.77 9.45 -0.04
C THR A 82 9.22 10.39 1.08
N TRP A 83 8.65 10.28 2.28
CA TRP A 83 8.76 11.34 3.29
C TRP A 83 9.37 10.89 4.61
N GLY A 84 10.23 11.76 5.16
CA GLY A 84 10.86 11.58 6.47
C GLY A 84 12.06 10.64 6.45
N SER A 85 12.67 10.46 7.62
CA SER A 85 13.91 9.71 7.79
C SER A 85 13.70 8.47 8.64
N THR A 86 14.40 7.38 8.29
CA THR A 86 14.46 6.15 9.08
C THR A 86 15.06 6.36 10.47
N ASP A 87 15.78 7.47 10.70
CA ASP A 87 16.41 7.82 11.97
C ASP A 87 15.46 8.51 12.94
N MET A 88 14.26 8.93 12.49
CA MET A 88 13.28 9.57 13.36
C MET A 88 12.88 8.64 14.51
N PRO A 89 12.77 9.17 15.75
CA PRO A 89 12.34 8.35 16.88
C PRO A 89 10.91 7.88 16.65
N VAL A 90 10.67 6.59 16.93
CA VAL A 90 9.38 5.91 16.75
C VAL A 90 8.94 5.83 15.27
N LEU A 91 8.55 6.94 14.63
CA LEU A 91 7.98 6.94 13.27
C LEU A 91 8.96 6.42 12.22
N GLY A 92 10.22 6.86 12.28
CA GLY A 92 11.26 6.40 11.37
C GLY A 92 11.49 4.90 11.47
N LYS A 93 11.59 4.41 12.70
CA LYS A 93 11.87 2.99 12.99
C LYS A 93 10.67 2.06 12.76
N ALA A 94 9.46 2.50 13.11
CA ALA A 94 8.27 1.66 13.10
C ALA A 94 7.46 1.72 11.80
N PHE A 95 7.57 2.83 11.05
CA PHE A 95 6.79 3.04 9.82
C PHE A 95 7.68 3.16 8.59
N ILE A 96 8.54 4.17 8.51
CA ILE A 96 9.32 4.51 7.30
C ILE A 96 10.32 3.40 6.94
N ARG A 97 11.07 2.94 7.93
CA ARG A 97 12.16 1.96 7.73
C ARG A 97 11.70 0.64 7.11
N PRO A 98 10.60 0.00 7.56
CA PRO A 98 10.06 -1.19 6.89
C PRO A 98 9.83 -1.02 5.38
N PHE A 99 9.32 0.13 4.93
CA PHE A 99 9.08 0.38 3.50
C PHE A 99 10.39 0.49 2.70
N ARG A 100 11.37 1.24 3.21
CA ARG A 100 12.66 1.40 2.51
C ARG A 100 13.53 0.15 2.54
N GLU A 101 13.52 -0.59 3.64
CA GLU A 101 14.23 -1.88 3.71
C GLU A 101 13.63 -2.91 2.78
N HIS A 102 12.33 -2.80 2.47
CA HIS A 102 11.69 -3.68 1.51
C HIS A 102 12.24 -3.53 0.09
N HIS A 103 12.62 -2.32 -0.37
CA HIS A 103 13.27 -2.14 -1.67
C HIS A 103 14.69 -2.71 -1.73
N VAL A 104 15.24 -3.05 -0.57
CA VAL A 104 16.61 -3.52 -0.41
C VAL A 104 16.65 -5.04 -0.27
N ASP A 105 15.68 -5.63 0.45
CA ASP A 105 15.41 -7.07 0.50
C ASP A 105 13.92 -7.33 0.29
N GLU A 106 13.54 -7.37 -0.98
CA GLU A 106 12.16 -7.58 -1.44
C GLU A 106 11.55 -8.89 -0.88
N LYS A 107 12.39 -9.90 -0.66
CA LYS A 107 11.98 -11.22 -0.18
C LYS A 107 11.86 -11.30 1.34
N ALA A 108 12.20 -10.24 2.10
CA ALA A 108 12.10 -10.24 3.56
C ALA A 108 10.71 -10.62 4.07
N ILE A 109 9.69 -10.01 3.47
CA ILE A 109 8.29 -10.25 3.81
C ILE A 109 7.85 -11.71 3.60
N THR A 110 8.51 -12.47 2.71
CA THR A 110 8.14 -13.87 2.47
C THR A 110 8.52 -14.78 3.63
N ARG A 111 9.40 -14.32 4.53
CA ARG A 111 9.93 -15.08 5.66
C ARG A 111 9.16 -14.87 6.97
N HIS A 112 8.29 -13.86 7.02
CA HIS A 112 7.42 -13.59 8.16
C HIS A 112 6.30 -14.64 8.25
N ASP A 113 5.78 -14.93 9.44
CA ASP A 113 4.57 -15.74 9.57
C ASP A 113 3.29 -14.90 9.36
N PHE A 114 2.11 -15.52 9.48
CA PHE A 114 0.83 -14.82 9.28
C PHE A 114 0.63 -13.64 10.24
N VAL A 115 1.05 -13.79 11.50
CA VAL A 115 0.83 -12.78 12.54
C VAL A 115 1.73 -11.57 12.29
N GLU A 116 3.02 -11.81 12.03
CA GLU A 116 3.97 -10.73 11.72
C GLU A 116 3.64 -10.04 10.39
N THR A 117 3.10 -10.78 9.41
CA THR A 117 2.69 -10.19 8.11
C THR A 117 1.48 -9.27 8.26
N ASN A 118 0.49 -9.63 9.08
CA ASN A 118 -0.84 -8.98 9.06
C ASN A 118 -1.19 -8.22 10.34
N GLY A 119 -0.47 -8.43 11.45
CA GLY A 119 -0.81 -7.90 12.77
C GLY A 119 -0.90 -6.38 12.81
N ASN A 120 0.05 -5.69 12.18
CA ASN A 120 0.04 -4.23 12.09
C ASN A 120 -1.13 -3.69 11.26
N ASN A 121 -1.51 -4.36 10.16
CA ASN A 121 -2.67 -3.95 9.37
C ASN A 121 -3.97 -4.10 10.17
N CYS A 122 -4.10 -5.19 10.95
CA CYS A 122 -5.21 -5.36 11.88
C CYS A 122 -5.26 -4.25 12.93
N LEU A 123 -4.11 -3.92 13.54
CA LEU A 123 -4.01 -2.87 14.56
C LEU A 123 -4.45 -1.50 14.03
N VAL A 124 -3.89 -1.09 12.88
CA VAL A 124 -4.20 0.21 12.26
C VAL A 124 -5.66 0.28 11.81
N SER A 125 -6.29 -0.87 11.54
CA SER A 125 -7.69 -0.96 11.13
C SER A 125 -8.70 -0.85 12.29
N LEU A 126 -8.29 -1.06 13.54
CA LEU A 126 -9.21 -1.10 14.69
C LEU A 126 -10.06 0.17 14.87
N PRO A 127 -9.54 1.40 14.73
CA PRO A 127 -10.36 2.60 14.86
C PRO A 127 -11.46 2.69 13.79
N VAL A 128 -11.15 2.26 12.57
CA VAL A 128 -12.12 2.24 11.45
C VAL A 128 -13.14 1.12 11.65
N ALA A 129 -12.73 -0.04 12.18
CA ALA A 129 -13.63 -1.12 12.55
C ALA A 129 -14.63 -0.68 13.62
N LEU A 130 -14.15 0.03 14.65
CA LEU A 130 -14.99 0.61 15.70
C LEU A 130 -15.96 1.65 15.11
N LEU A 131 -15.49 2.53 14.22
CA LEU A 131 -16.36 3.50 13.55
C LEU A 131 -17.46 2.79 12.75
N ALA A 132 -17.09 1.81 11.91
CA ALA A 132 -18.02 1.02 11.12
C ALA A 132 -19.05 0.31 12.01
N LEU A 133 -18.63 -0.19 13.17
CA LEU A 133 -19.52 -0.79 14.14
C LEU A 133 -20.45 0.25 14.80
N LEU A 134 -19.99 1.46 15.11
CA LEU A 134 -20.70 2.44 15.93
C LEU A 134 -21.71 3.32 15.15
N VAL A 135 -21.63 3.39 13.82
CA VAL A 135 -22.60 4.20 13.04
C VAL A 135 -24.05 3.72 13.22
N PRO A 136 -25.06 4.56 12.95
CA PRO A 136 -26.46 4.26 13.30
C PRO A 136 -27.07 3.03 12.60
N HIS A 137 -26.61 2.65 11.40
CA HIS A 137 -27.18 1.58 10.58
C HIS A 137 -28.69 1.71 10.29
N SER A 138 -29.23 2.93 10.40
CA SER A 138 -30.67 3.23 10.35
C SER A 138 -31.20 3.55 8.95
N SER A 139 -30.34 3.49 7.92
CA SER A 139 -30.69 3.73 6.53
C SER A 139 -29.76 2.96 5.60
N ALA A 140 -30.15 2.84 4.33
CA ALA A 140 -29.30 2.22 3.30
C ALA A 140 -27.93 2.91 3.17
N SER A 141 -27.86 4.24 3.32
CA SER A 141 -26.58 4.97 3.27
C SER A 141 -25.66 4.61 4.46
N TRP A 142 -26.22 4.47 5.67
CA TRP A 142 -25.44 4.06 6.84
C TRP A 142 -24.98 2.61 6.76
N VAL A 143 -25.85 1.72 6.26
CA VAL A 143 -25.52 0.31 6.01
C VAL A 143 -24.47 0.19 4.91
N PHE A 144 -24.56 0.99 3.84
CA PHE A 144 -23.54 1.05 2.81
C PHE A 144 -22.20 1.51 3.37
N LEU A 145 -22.17 2.63 4.11
CA LEU A 145 -20.94 3.17 4.68
C LEU A 145 -20.24 2.16 5.60
N SER A 146 -20.98 1.55 6.52
CA SER A 146 -20.44 0.54 7.44
C SER A 146 -19.95 -0.72 6.71
N THR A 147 -20.72 -1.24 5.75
CA THR A 147 -20.31 -2.38 4.92
C THR A 147 -19.07 -2.04 4.09
N PHE A 148 -19.00 -0.83 3.53
CA PHE A 148 -17.85 -0.34 2.76
C PHE A 148 -16.61 -0.21 3.65
N LEU A 149 -16.74 0.38 4.84
CA LEU A 149 -15.62 0.53 5.78
C LEU A 149 -15.11 -0.83 6.26
N GLY A 150 -16.01 -1.75 6.64
CA GLY A 150 -15.65 -3.12 7.03
C GLY A 150 -14.95 -3.87 5.89
N ALA A 151 -15.53 -3.83 4.68
CA ALA A 151 -14.90 -4.44 3.51
C ALA A 151 -13.54 -3.82 3.21
N MET A 152 -13.41 -2.48 3.24
CA MET A 152 -12.13 -1.80 3.02
C MET A 152 -11.07 -2.27 4.00
N ILE A 153 -11.34 -2.32 5.30
CA ILE A 153 -10.33 -2.76 6.28
C ILE A 153 -10.04 -4.25 6.23
N PHE A 154 -11.03 -5.07 5.86
CA PHE A 154 -10.80 -6.48 5.54
C PHE A 154 -9.79 -6.63 4.40
N TRP A 155 -9.92 -5.83 3.34
CA TRP A 155 -8.98 -5.83 2.23
C TRP A 155 -7.62 -5.22 2.60
N VAL A 156 -7.57 -4.17 3.43
CA VAL A 156 -6.30 -3.63 3.98
C VAL A 156 -5.56 -4.68 4.79
N MET A 157 -6.25 -5.48 5.60
CA MET A 157 -5.63 -6.62 6.28
C MET A 157 -5.02 -7.60 5.28
N ALA A 158 -5.76 -7.95 4.22
CA ALA A 158 -5.29 -8.87 3.18
C ALA A 158 -4.14 -8.30 2.31
N THR A 159 -3.98 -6.98 2.22
CA THR A 159 -2.96 -6.29 1.40
C THR A 159 -1.54 -6.82 1.66
N ASN A 160 -1.11 -6.94 2.92
CA ASN A 160 0.24 -7.42 3.22
C ASN A 160 0.42 -8.88 2.82
N GLN A 161 -0.66 -9.68 2.89
CA GLN A 161 -0.62 -11.06 2.44
C GLN A 161 -0.52 -11.17 0.92
N PHE A 162 -1.23 -10.30 0.18
CA PHE A 162 -1.13 -10.21 -1.28
C PHE A 162 0.25 -9.72 -1.72
N HIS A 163 0.80 -8.71 -1.03
CA HIS A 163 2.15 -8.22 -1.22
C HIS A 163 3.21 -9.28 -0.94
N LYS A 164 3.09 -10.03 0.15
CA LYS A 164 3.95 -11.18 0.43
C LYS A 164 3.94 -12.22 -0.70
N TRP A 165 2.76 -12.51 -1.25
CA TRP A 165 2.63 -13.45 -2.34
C TRP A 165 3.14 -12.93 -3.69
N SER A 166 3.17 -11.61 -3.91
CA SER A 166 3.80 -11.05 -5.12
C SER A 166 5.31 -11.24 -5.12
N HIS A 167 5.91 -11.40 -3.94
CA HIS A 167 7.33 -11.73 -3.75
C HIS A 167 7.62 -13.22 -3.55
N THR A 168 6.62 -14.10 -3.51
CA THR A 168 6.85 -15.53 -3.32
C THR A 168 7.19 -16.18 -4.66
N ASP A 169 8.34 -16.86 -4.78
CA ASP A 169 8.79 -17.44 -6.07
C ASP A 169 7.87 -18.57 -6.57
N ALA A 170 7.31 -19.36 -5.66
CA ALA A 170 6.40 -20.47 -5.96
C ALA A 170 5.15 -20.40 -5.07
N PRO A 171 4.21 -19.48 -5.34
CA PRO A 171 3.00 -19.37 -4.52
C PRO A 171 2.08 -20.57 -4.77
N PRO A 172 1.19 -20.92 -3.82
CA PRO A 172 0.20 -21.97 -4.02
C PRO A 172 -0.60 -21.76 -5.31
N ALA A 173 -1.01 -22.84 -5.98
CA ALA A 173 -1.62 -22.77 -7.31
C ALA A 173 -2.83 -21.81 -7.40
N ILE A 174 -3.65 -21.75 -6.35
CA ILE A 174 -4.79 -20.83 -6.28
C ILE A 174 -4.35 -19.36 -6.20
N ILE A 175 -3.29 -19.06 -5.45
CA ILE A 175 -2.72 -17.72 -5.36
C ILE A 175 -2.14 -17.30 -6.71
N GLY A 176 -1.34 -18.18 -7.33
CA GLY A 176 -0.80 -17.93 -8.67
C GLY A 176 -1.92 -17.75 -9.72
N PHE A 177 -3.03 -18.47 -9.60
CA PHE A 177 -4.20 -18.26 -10.46
C PHE A 177 -4.81 -16.88 -10.25
N LEU A 178 -5.10 -16.49 -9.01
CA LEU A 178 -5.66 -15.18 -8.67
C LEU A 178 -4.76 -14.02 -9.15
N GLN A 179 -3.43 -14.17 -9.05
CA GLN A 179 -2.47 -13.21 -9.59
C GLN A 179 -2.56 -13.10 -11.12
N ARG A 180 -2.62 -14.24 -11.84
CA ARG A 180 -2.73 -14.23 -13.31
C ARG A 180 -4.01 -13.54 -13.80
N VAL A 181 -5.12 -13.74 -13.10
CA VAL A 181 -6.39 -13.07 -13.45
C VAL A 181 -6.54 -11.69 -12.80
N HIS A 182 -5.48 -11.14 -12.19
CA HIS A 182 -5.45 -9.81 -11.59
C HIS A 182 -6.52 -9.59 -10.52
N LEU A 183 -6.85 -10.65 -9.76
CA LEU A 183 -7.72 -10.56 -8.59
C LEU A 183 -6.97 -10.27 -7.30
N ILE A 184 -5.66 -10.51 -7.25
CA ILE A 184 -4.72 -10.10 -6.19
C ILE A 184 -3.41 -9.63 -6.83
N LEU A 185 -2.56 -8.92 -6.10
CA LEU A 185 -1.35 -8.27 -6.64
C LEU A 185 -0.45 -9.23 -7.46
N PRO A 186 -0.32 -9.02 -8.79
CA PRO A 186 0.58 -9.81 -9.63
C PRO A 186 2.06 -9.44 -9.37
N PRO A 187 3.00 -10.41 -9.39
CA PRO A 187 4.44 -10.16 -9.23
C PRO A 187 4.98 -9.16 -10.27
N ASP A 188 4.63 -9.36 -11.54
CA ASP A 188 5.11 -8.50 -12.63
C ASP A 188 4.60 -7.06 -12.51
N HIS A 189 3.38 -6.86 -12.01
CA HIS A 189 2.81 -5.54 -11.76
C HIS A 189 3.57 -4.84 -10.63
N HIS A 190 3.83 -5.55 -9.54
CA HIS A 190 4.54 -4.99 -8.39
C HIS A 190 6.00 -4.68 -8.69
N ARG A 191 6.66 -5.47 -9.55
CA ARG A 191 8.04 -5.23 -9.99
C ARG A 191 8.25 -3.88 -10.67
N VAL A 192 7.21 -3.29 -11.28
CA VAL A 192 7.28 -1.92 -11.83
C VAL A 192 7.63 -0.91 -10.75
N HIS A 193 7.10 -1.08 -9.55
CA HIS A 193 7.43 -0.25 -8.39
C HIS A 193 8.86 -0.49 -7.89
N HIS A 194 9.34 -1.73 -7.93
CA HIS A 194 10.74 -2.08 -7.61
C HIS A 194 11.76 -1.71 -8.68
N THR A 195 11.34 -1.00 -9.73
CA THR A 195 12.25 -0.52 -10.76
C THR A 195 12.60 0.93 -10.48
N SER A 196 13.90 1.26 -10.53
CA SER A 196 14.37 2.65 -10.44
C SER A 196 13.57 3.56 -11.39
N PRO A 197 13.08 4.71 -10.91
CA PRO A 197 13.43 5.35 -9.65
C PRO A 197 12.46 5.07 -8.49
N TYR A 198 11.70 3.98 -8.43
CA TYR A 198 10.81 3.67 -7.29
C TYR A 198 9.74 4.73 -6.99
N ASP A 199 9.28 5.44 -8.03
CA ASP A 199 8.42 6.62 -7.89
C ASP A 199 6.97 6.40 -8.34
N LYS A 200 6.62 5.16 -8.68
CA LYS A 200 5.32 4.80 -9.25
C LYS A 200 4.81 3.47 -8.74
N TYR A 201 3.52 3.24 -8.97
CA TYR A 201 2.85 1.97 -8.75
C TYR A 201 2.82 1.50 -7.28
N TYR A 202 2.58 2.44 -6.36
CA TYR A 202 2.58 2.20 -4.92
C TYR A 202 1.43 1.30 -4.39
N CYS A 203 0.31 1.17 -5.10
CA CYS A 203 -0.83 0.35 -4.65
C CYS A 203 -0.48 -1.15 -4.69
N ILE A 204 -0.64 -1.82 -3.55
CA ILE A 204 -0.16 -3.19 -3.32
C ILE A 204 -1.25 -4.18 -2.89
N THR A 205 -2.52 -3.78 -2.87
CA THR A 205 -3.62 -4.73 -2.64
C THR A 205 -3.83 -5.59 -3.89
N VAL A 206 -4.09 -4.92 -5.02
CA VAL A 206 -4.23 -5.56 -6.34
C VAL A 206 -3.52 -4.78 -7.44
N GLY A 207 -3.28 -3.49 -7.22
CA GLY A 207 -2.59 -2.61 -8.15
C GLY A 207 -3.49 -2.02 -9.25
N TRP A 208 -4.81 -2.18 -9.17
CA TRP A 208 -5.76 -1.62 -10.15
C TRP A 208 -5.71 -0.09 -10.19
N MET A 209 -5.49 0.54 -9.04
CA MET A 209 -5.42 2.00 -8.93
C MET A 209 -4.10 2.57 -9.47
N ASN A 210 -3.06 1.75 -9.66
CA ASN A 210 -1.75 2.23 -10.08
C ASN A 210 -1.76 2.92 -11.45
N LYS A 211 -2.35 2.29 -12.47
CA LYS A 211 -2.39 2.87 -13.82
C LYS A 211 -3.22 4.17 -13.86
N PRO A 212 -4.46 4.23 -13.32
CA PRO A 212 -5.21 5.48 -13.23
C PRO A 212 -4.45 6.60 -12.50
N LEU A 213 -3.85 6.30 -11.34
CA LEU A 213 -3.11 7.31 -10.56
C LEU A 213 -1.85 7.79 -11.27
N ALA A 214 -1.15 6.90 -12.00
CA ALA A 214 0.00 7.28 -12.81
C ALA A 214 -0.39 8.17 -14.00
N LEU A 215 -1.51 7.86 -14.68
CA LEU A 215 -1.99 8.63 -15.83
C LEU A 215 -2.34 10.08 -15.46
N ILE A 216 -2.88 10.31 -14.26
CA ILE A 216 -3.21 11.66 -13.78
C ILE A 216 -2.06 12.31 -13.00
N GLY A 217 -0.89 11.66 -12.93
CA GLY A 217 0.25 12.15 -12.17
C GLY A 217 -0.06 12.38 -10.69
N PHE A 218 -0.90 11.56 -10.06
CA PHE A 218 -1.43 11.83 -8.72
C PHE A 218 -0.31 12.02 -7.67
N PHE A 219 0.61 11.05 -7.57
CA PHE A 219 1.68 11.08 -6.57
C PHE A 219 2.70 12.17 -6.86
N SER A 220 3.14 12.32 -8.10
CA SER A 220 4.07 13.40 -8.47
C SER A 220 3.44 14.79 -8.31
N GLY A 221 2.14 14.93 -8.59
CA GLY A 221 1.39 16.15 -8.32
C GLY A 221 1.31 16.48 -6.83
N MET A 222 1.11 15.47 -5.99
CA MET A 222 1.15 15.63 -4.52
C MET A 222 2.56 16.00 -4.03
N GLU A 223 3.60 15.40 -4.59
CA GLU A 223 5.00 15.75 -4.30
C GLU A 223 5.28 17.21 -4.63
N ARG A 224 4.94 17.66 -5.85
CA ARG A 224 5.07 19.06 -6.26
C ARG A 224 4.31 20.01 -5.33
N LEU A 225 3.07 19.66 -4.97
CA LEU A 225 2.27 20.47 -4.05
C LEU A 225 2.95 20.59 -2.68
N ILE A 226 3.42 19.48 -2.11
CA ILE A 226 4.10 19.47 -0.80
C ILE A 226 5.40 20.28 -0.89
N THR A 227 6.21 20.09 -1.94
CA THR A 227 7.42 20.89 -2.17
C THR A 227 7.10 22.38 -2.29
N TRP A 228 6.04 22.74 -3.02
CA TRP A 228 5.63 24.13 -3.17
C TRP A 228 5.16 24.75 -1.84
N VAL A 229 4.38 24.03 -1.04
CA VAL A 229 3.86 24.53 0.25
C VAL A 229 4.95 24.58 1.33
N THR A 230 5.82 23.58 1.39
CA THR A 230 6.70 23.34 2.55
C THR A 230 8.20 23.48 2.26
N GLY A 231 8.61 23.45 0.99
CA GLY A 231 10.00 23.34 0.58
C GLY A 231 10.63 21.94 0.78
N ALA A 232 9.86 20.95 1.27
CA ALA A 232 10.34 19.59 1.41
C ALA A 232 10.54 18.94 0.04
N LEU A 233 11.69 18.29 -0.17
CA LEU A 233 11.99 17.56 -1.40
C LEU A 233 11.58 16.09 -1.25
N PRO A 234 10.83 15.51 -2.21
CA PRO A 234 10.44 14.11 -2.17
C PRO A 234 11.68 13.22 -2.16
N ARG A 235 11.65 12.16 -1.33
CA ARG A 235 12.71 11.14 -1.23
C ARG A 235 14.10 11.65 -0.85
N LYS A 236 14.24 12.92 -0.43
CA LYS A 236 15.53 13.49 -0.01
C LYS A 236 16.23 12.65 1.05
N ASP A 237 15.48 12.13 2.02
CA ASP A 237 16.01 11.30 3.11
C ASP A 237 16.29 9.84 2.69
N ASP A 238 15.92 9.46 1.47
CA ASP A 238 16.17 8.13 0.88
C ASP A 238 17.36 8.17 -0.08
N ILE A 239 17.29 9.02 -1.11
CA ILE A 239 18.27 9.08 -2.21
C ILE A 239 19.26 10.25 -2.11
N GLY A 240 19.10 11.11 -1.11
CA GLY A 240 19.93 12.30 -0.92
C GLY A 240 19.44 13.53 -1.68
N THR A 241 19.97 14.70 -1.31
CA THR A 241 19.49 16.01 -1.81
C THR A 241 19.69 16.19 -3.32
N GLU A 242 20.84 15.80 -3.86
CA GLU A 242 21.16 15.99 -5.29
C GLU A 242 20.20 15.18 -6.16
N ALA A 243 20.05 13.89 -5.90
CA ALA A 243 19.14 13.02 -6.64
C ALA A 243 17.66 13.43 -6.47
N ALA A 244 17.27 13.91 -5.28
CA ALA A 244 15.92 14.43 -5.05
C ALA A 244 15.63 15.70 -5.87
N LEU A 245 16.62 16.59 -6.04
CA LEU A 245 16.49 17.76 -6.91
C LEU A 245 16.38 17.35 -8.39
N GLU A 246 17.17 16.38 -8.84
CA GLU A 246 17.09 15.83 -10.20
C GLU A 246 15.72 15.19 -10.47
N LEU A 247 15.15 14.45 -9.49
CA LEU A 247 13.80 13.90 -9.62
C LEU A 247 12.75 14.99 -9.80
N VAL A 248 12.79 16.05 -8.98
CA VAL A 248 11.85 17.17 -9.10
C VAL A 248 11.98 17.84 -10.47
N GLN A 249 13.20 18.07 -10.96
CA GLN A 249 13.45 18.65 -12.29
C GLN A 249 12.92 17.75 -13.42
N ALA A 250 13.15 16.44 -13.32
CA ALA A 250 12.64 15.48 -14.30
C ALA A 250 11.11 15.45 -14.32
N GLN A 251 10.47 15.54 -13.15
CA GLN A 251 9.00 15.61 -13.03
C GLN A 251 8.43 16.91 -13.62
N GLU A 252 9.11 18.04 -13.46
CA GLU A 252 8.71 19.32 -14.07
C GLU A 252 8.84 19.31 -15.60
N GLN A 253 9.84 18.62 -16.13
CA GLN A 253 10.07 18.50 -17.58
C GLN A 253 9.08 17.53 -18.26
N ALA A 254 8.44 16.65 -17.50
CA ALA A 254 7.54 15.61 -18.02
C ALA A 254 6.10 16.08 -18.33
N GLU A 255 5.71 17.34 -18.10
CA GLU A 255 4.39 17.89 -18.50
C GLU A 255 4.48 18.93 -19.65
N PRO A 256 3.48 19.03 -20.55
CA PRO A 256 2.80 17.99 -21.31
C PRO A 256 3.03 18.24 -22.83
N SER A 257 4.13 17.73 -23.38
CA SER A 257 4.31 17.58 -24.83
C SER A 257 4.07 16.13 -25.30
N GLU A 258 4.25 15.15 -24.41
CA GLU A 258 4.32 13.73 -24.82
C GLU A 258 2.99 12.97 -24.63
N ALA A 259 2.14 13.37 -23.67
CA ALA A 259 0.83 12.75 -23.46
C ALA A 259 -0.13 12.92 -24.67
N LEU A 260 0.11 13.94 -25.51
CA LEU A 260 -0.61 14.15 -26.78
C LEU A 260 0.08 13.49 -27.99
N ALA A 261 1.36 13.13 -27.88
CA ALA A 261 2.13 12.55 -28.98
C ALA A 261 2.00 11.02 -29.06
N GLU A 262 1.94 10.32 -27.92
CA GLU A 262 1.77 8.86 -27.91
C GLU A 262 0.36 8.40 -28.29
N SER A 263 -0.65 9.28 -28.20
CA SER A 263 -2.01 8.97 -28.69
C SER A 263 -2.20 9.20 -30.20
N ALA A 264 -1.18 9.74 -30.88
CA ALA A 264 -1.25 10.16 -32.28
C ALA A 264 -0.44 9.30 -33.26
N THR A 265 0.15 8.17 -32.82
CA THR A 265 0.78 7.22 -33.74
C THR A 265 -0.25 6.21 -34.26
N PRO A 266 -0.65 6.27 -35.55
CA PRO A 266 -1.40 5.18 -36.13
C PRO A 266 -0.46 3.98 -36.25
N VAL A 267 -0.92 2.82 -35.78
CA VAL A 267 -0.30 1.53 -36.09
C VAL A 267 -0.39 1.35 -37.61
N SER A 268 0.67 1.70 -38.33
CA SER A 268 0.83 1.32 -39.72
C SER A 268 1.36 -0.12 -39.78
N GLN A 269 0.49 -1.01 -40.25
CA GLN A 269 0.72 -2.29 -40.94
C GLN A 269 2.13 -2.91 -40.93
N ALA A 270 2.18 -4.15 -40.43
CA ALA A 270 2.72 -5.31 -41.15
C ALA A 270 1.92 -6.54 -40.74
#